data_AF-A0A2Z7CAG6-F1
#
_entry.id   AF-A0A2Z7CAG6-F1
#
_cell.length_a   1.000
_cell.length_b   1.000
_cell.length_c   1.000
_cell.angle_alpha   90.00
_cell.angle_beta   90.00
_cell.angle_gamma   90.00
#
_symmetry.space_group_name_H-M   'P 1'
#
loop_
_entity.id
_entity.type
_entity.pdbx_description
1 polymer ?
#
loop_
_entity_poly.entity_id
_entity_poly.type
_entity_poly.pdbx_seq_one_letter_code
_entity_poly.pdbx_strand_id
1 'polypeptide(L)'
;RAAFEAWGHGDFLCRNYVLNGLDNSLYNVYSPMTTAKLLWESLENKYKTEGAGLKKFIIGKFLDYKMVNSKSVMSQVQEMQLILHDLHAEGMEMSESFQVAAVIEKLPPLWKDFKNYLKHKR
;
A
#
# COMPACT_ATOMS: atom_id res chain seq x y z
N ARG A 1 3.37 -32.19 -23.46
CA ARG A 1 4.85 -32.30 -23.52
C ARG A 1 5.48 -30.99 -24.00
N ALA A 2 5.18 -30.51 -25.21
CA ALA A 2 5.68 -29.22 -25.72
C ALA A 2 5.41 -28.01 -24.80
N ALA A 3 4.21 -27.90 -24.22
CA ALA A 3 3.89 -26.80 -23.30
C ALA A 3 4.71 -26.84 -22.00
N PHE A 4 5.05 -28.03 -21.49
CA PHE A 4 5.85 -28.19 -20.27
C PHE A 4 7.32 -27.81 -20.53
N GLU A 5 7.86 -28.21 -21.70
CA GLU A 5 9.20 -27.83 -22.13
C GLU A 5 9.31 -26.33 -22.40
N ALA A 6 8.31 -25.73 -23.06
CA ALA A 6 8.24 -24.29 -23.28
C ALA A 6 8.20 -23.51 -21.96
N TRP A 7 7.45 -24.00 -20.96
CA TRP A 7 7.43 -23.40 -19.63
C TRP A 7 8.80 -23.48 -18.93
N GLY A 8 9.44 -24.66 -18.94
CA GLY A 8 10.77 -24.84 -18.35
C GLY A 8 11.83 -23.96 -19.01
N HIS A 9 11.76 -23.79 -20.34
CA HIS A 9 12.64 -22.88 -21.07
C HIS A 9 12.39 -21.41 -20.68
N GLY A 10 11.13 -21.00 -20.56
CA GLY A 10 10.75 -19.66 -20.12
C GLY A 10 11.24 -19.35 -18.69
N ASP A 11 11.07 -20.30 -17.76
CA ASP A 11 11.56 -20.15 -16.38
C ASP A 11 13.08 -19.99 -16.35
N PHE A 12 13.81 -20.83 -17.10
CA PHE A 12 15.26 -20.73 -17.22
C PHE A 12 15.70 -19.36 -17.76
N LEU A 13 15.10 -18.88 -18.85
CA LEU A 13 15.46 -17.60 -19.44
C LEU A 13 15.17 -16.44 -18.49
N CYS A 14 13.97 -16.39 -17.91
CA CYS A 14 13.57 -15.35 -16.97
C CYS A 14 14.55 -15.27 -15.78
N ARG A 15 14.87 -16.42 -15.18
CA ARG A 15 15.82 -16.49 -14.06
C ARG A 15 17.20 -15.94 -14.43
N ASN A 16 17.73 -16.31 -15.59
CA ASN A 16 19.03 -15.83 -16.04
C ASN A 16 19.02 -14.31 -16.31
N TYR A 17 17.96 -13.76 -16.89
CA TYR A 17 17.85 -12.32 -17.11
C TYR A 17 17.85 -11.54 -15.80
N VAL A 18 17.11 -12.00 -14.80
CA VAL A 18 17.10 -11.36 -13.48
C VAL A 18 18.48 -11.44 -12.82
N LEU A 19 19.10 -12.63 -12.79
CA LEU A 19 20.42 -12.82 -12.19
C LEU A 19 21.50 -11.96 -12.86
N ASN A 20 21.49 -11.84 -14.19
CA ASN A 20 22.44 -11.01 -14.94
C ASN A 20 22.29 -9.51 -14.67
N GLY A 21 21.15 -9.07 -14.12
CA GLY A 21 20.94 -7.69 -13.67
C GLY A 21 21.46 -7.40 -12.26
N LEU A 22 21.91 -8.41 -11.52
CA LEU A 22 22.38 -8.27 -10.14
C LEU A 22 23.88 -7.97 -10.09
N ASP A 23 24.31 -7.18 -9.11
CA ASP A 23 25.72 -7.07 -8.74
C ASP A 23 26.27 -8.42 -8.27
N ASN A 24 27.58 -8.64 -8.41
CA ASN A 24 28.27 -9.89 -8.04
C ASN A 24 27.96 -10.36 -6.61
N SER A 25 27.86 -9.42 -5.66
CA SER A 25 27.52 -9.73 -4.26
C SER A 25 26.11 -10.30 -4.11
N LEU A 26 25.15 -9.78 -4.87
CA LEU A 26 23.76 -10.24 -4.88
C LEU A 26 23.61 -11.51 -5.71
N TYR A 27 24.29 -11.61 -6.85
CA TYR A 27 24.30 -12.81 -7.68
C TYR A 27 24.63 -14.05 -6.85
N ASN A 28 25.70 -14.01 -6.06
CA ASN A 28 26.12 -15.15 -5.23
C ASN A 28 25.08 -15.57 -4.17
N VAL A 29 24.29 -14.62 -3.68
CA VAL A 29 23.23 -14.89 -2.69
C VAL A 29 22.01 -15.52 -3.36
N TYR A 30 21.68 -15.08 -4.57
CA TYR A 30 20.42 -15.41 -5.25
C TYR A 30 20.55 -16.51 -6.32
N SER A 31 21.76 -16.82 -6.79
CA SER A 31 22.02 -17.86 -7.80
C SER A 31 21.58 -19.28 -7.40
N PRO A 32 21.52 -19.67 -6.10
CA PRO A 32 21.03 -21.00 -5.73
C PRO A 32 19.51 -21.20 -5.94
N MET A 33 18.75 -20.14 -6.23
CA MET A 33 17.30 -20.24 -6.40
C MET A 33 16.95 -20.98 -7.70
N THR A 34 16.09 -21.98 -7.59
CA THR A 34 15.89 -22.97 -8.66
C THR A 34 14.88 -22.55 -9.73
N THR A 35 14.01 -21.58 -9.42
CA THR A 35 12.98 -21.07 -10.34
C THR A 35 13.00 -19.55 -10.39
N ALA A 36 12.54 -18.98 -11.51
CA ALA A 36 12.38 -17.54 -11.64
C ALA A 36 11.38 -16.99 -10.60
N LYS A 37 10.35 -17.78 -10.26
CA LYS A 37 9.37 -17.43 -9.23
C LYS A 37 10.02 -17.26 -7.84
N LEU A 38 10.78 -18.26 -7.37
CA LEU A 38 11.44 -18.20 -6.06
C LEU A 38 12.44 -17.05 -5.98
N LEU A 39 13.16 -16.82 -7.09
CA LEU A 39 14.07 -15.68 -7.23
C LEU A 39 13.32 -14.35 -7.07
N TRP A 40 12.24 -14.18 -7.82
CA TRP A 40 11.43 -12.98 -7.77
C TRP A 40 10.85 -12.75 -6.36
N GLU A 41 10.20 -13.74 -5.75
CA GLU A 41 9.61 -13.64 -4.41
C GLU A 41 10.64 -13.28 -3.34
N SER A 42 11.86 -13.81 -3.44
CA SER A 42 12.93 -13.52 -2.47
C SER A 42 13.55 -12.13 -2.64
N LEU A 43 13.68 -11.66 -3.88
CA LEU A 43 14.09 -10.28 -4.16
C LEU A 43 13.00 -9.30 -3.69
N GLU A 44 11.75 -9.63 -3.98
CA GLU A 44 10.58 -8.88 -3.56
C GLU A 44 10.52 -8.75 -2.04
N ASN A 45 10.58 -9.85 -1.29
CA ASN A 45 10.54 -9.83 0.17
C ASN A 45 11.68 -9.02 0.81
N LYS A 46 12.88 -9.02 0.21
CA LYS A 46 14.05 -8.34 0.78
C LYS A 46 14.13 -6.85 0.42
N TYR A 47 13.75 -6.49 -0.81
CA TYR A 47 14.00 -5.16 -1.38
C TYR A 47 12.75 -4.39 -1.75
N LYS A 48 11.59 -5.04 -1.87
CA LYS A 48 10.34 -4.30 -1.87
C LYS A 48 10.25 -3.65 -0.50
N THR A 49 10.19 -2.33 -0.49
CA THR A 49 10.09 -1.52 0.74
C THR A 49 8.66 -1.63 1.30
N GLU A 50 8.13 -2.85 1.37
CA GLU A 50 6.83 -3.17 1.94
C GLU A 50 6.95 -3.15 3.45
N GLY A 51 6.04 -2.43 4.10
CA GLY A 51 5.98 -2.36 5.54
C GLY A 51 6.29 -0.98 6.07
N ALA A 52 7.48 -0.75 6.61
CA ALA A 52 7.66 0.37 7.53
C ALA A 52 7.55 1.77 6.87
N GLY A 53 8.19 1.97 5.72
CA GLY A 53 8.24 3.28 5.05
C GLY A 53 6.89 3.69 4.47
N LEU A 54 6.28 2.79 3.69
CA LEU A 54 4.98 3.02 3.05
C LEU A 54 3.86 3.12 4.10
N LYS A 55 3.82 2.22 5.10
CA LYS A 55 2.83 2.33 6.19
C LYS A 55 2.98 3.63 6.96
N LYS A 56 4.21 4.02 7.34
CA LYS A 56 4.45 5.30 8.03
C LYS A 56 4.02 6.49 7.17
N PHE A 57 4.26 6.43 5.86
CA PHE A 57 3.83 7.46 4.93
C PHE A 57 2.30 7.57 4.83
N ILE A 58 1.59 6.45 4.65
CA ILE A 58 0.12 6.44 4.55
C ILE A 58 -0.52 6.86 5.88
N ILE A 59 0.01 6.40 7.03
CA ILE A 59 -0.41 6.85 8.36
C ILE A 59 -0.21 8.38 8.47
N GLY A 60 0.96 8.89 8.08
CA GLY A 60 1.23 10.33 8.08
C GLY A 60 0.22 11.10 7.22
N LYS A 61 0.00 10.66 5.98
CA LYS A 61 -1.01 11.22 5.07
C LYS A 61 -2.41 11.22 5.68
N PHE A 62 -2.80 10.13 6.32
CA PHE A 62 -4.09 10.03 7.01
C PHE A 62 -4.18 11.00 8.18
N LEU A 63 -3.18 11.06 9.06
CA LEU A 63 -3.17 11.94 10.23
C LEU A 63 -3.18 13.42 9.83
N ASP A 64 -2.37 13.80 8.85
CA ASP A 64 -2.21 15.18 8.40
C ASP A 64 -3.38 15.69 7.55
N TYR A 65 -4.17 14.80 6.94
CA TYR A 65 -5.31 15.19 6.10
C TYR A 65 -6.34 15.99 6.89
N LYS A 66 -6.72 17.16 6.38
CA LYS A 66 -7.77 18.03 6.93
C LYS A 66 -8.57 18.61 5.76
N MET A 67 -9.90 18.61 5.88
CA MET A 67 -10.72 19.24 4.85
C MET A 67 -10.60 20.77 4.92
N VAL A 68 -10.65 21.38 3.76
CA VAL A 68 -10.61 22.83 3.56
C VAL A 68 -11.94 23.33 3.02
N ASN A 69 -12.25 24.59 3.30
CA ASN A 69 -13.51 25.21 2.88
C ASN A 69 -13.57 25.48 1.36
N SER A 70 -12.42 25.47 0.67
CA SER A 70 -12.33 25.80 -0.76
C SER A 70 -12.73 24.66 -1.70
N LYS A 71 -12.92 23.44 -1.17
CA LYS A 71 -13.31 22.24 -1.92
C LYS A 71 -14.66 21.73 -1.43
N SER A 72 -15.39 21.01 -2.28
CA SER A 72 -16.62 20.34 -1.85
C SER A 72 -16.29 19.25 -0.82
N VAL A 73 -17.20 19.05 0.14
CA VAL A 73 -17.05 17.99 1.15
C VAL A 73 -17.01 16.62 0.48
N MET A 74 -17.84 16.38 -0.54
CA MET A 74 -17.91 15.09 -1.23
C MET A 74 -16.58 14.71 -1.90
N SER A 75 -15.94 15.63 -2.63
CA SER A 75 -14.63 15.37 -3.25
C SER A 75 -13.57 15.04 -2.20
N GLN A 76 -13.60 15.74 -1.07
CA GLN A 76 -12.66 15.51 0.03
C GLN A 76 -12.94 14.22 0.82
N VAL A 77 -14.19 13.75 0.86
CA VAL A 77 -14.53 12.43 1.40
C VAL A 77 -13.97 11.34 0.50
N GLN A 78 -14.06 11.48 -0.83
CA GLN A 78 -13.46 10.53 -1.78
C GLN A 78 -11.93 10.48 -1.64
N GLU A 79 -11.26 11.63 -1.53
CA GLU A 79 -9.82 11.70 -1.25
C GLU A 79 -9.45 10.92 0.01
N MET A 80 -10.26 11.01 1.06
CA MET A 80 -10.03 10.31 2.32
C MET A 80 -10.36 8.81 2.24
N GLN A 81 -11.39 8.42 1.48
CA GLN A 81 -11.69 7.00 1.20
C GLN A 81 -10.53 6.30 0.51
N LEU A 82 -9.83 6.98 -0.41
CA LEU A 82 -8.62 6.44 -1.04
C LEU A 82 -7.52 6.20 0.00
N ILE A 83 -7.32 7.12 0.95
CA ILE A 83 -6.34 6.92 2.03
C ILE A 83 -6.72 5.74 2.92
N LEU A 84 -8.01 5.60 3.26
CA LEU A 84 -8.51 4.45 4.03
C LEU A 84 -8.32 3.13 3.29
N HIS A 85 -8.54 3.12 1.99
CA HIS A 85 -8.28 1.96 1.14
C HIS A 85 -6.79 1.57 1.14
N ASP A 86 -5.88 2.55 1.02
CA ASP A 86 -4.44 2.32 1.09
C ASP A 86 -4.03 1.76 2.47
N LEU A 87 -4.63 2.25 3.56
CA LEU A 87 -4.41 1.71 4.91
C LEU A 87 -4.83 0.23 5.00
N HIS A 88 -6.00 -0.09 4.47
CA HIS A 88 -6.53 -1.45 4.46
C HIS A 88 -5.67 -2.40 3.61
N ALA A 89 -5.21 -1.95 2.45
CA ALA A 89 -4.32 -2.73 1.57
C ALA A 89 -2.99 -3.09 2.27
N GLU A 90 -2.51 -2.21 3.15
CA GLU A 90 -1.32 -2.45 3.98
C GLU A 90 -1.58 -3.26 5.27
N GLY A 91 -2.81 -3.77 5.44
CA GLY A 91 -3.23 -4.55 6.60
C GLY A 91 -3.50 -3.73 7.86
N MET A 92 -3.68 -2.41 7.75
CA MET A 92 -4.06 -1.52 8.86
C MET A 92 -5.58 -1.36 8.89
N GLU A 93 -6.27 -2.41 9.33
CA GLU A 93 -7.72 -2.40 9.46
C GLU A 93 -8.17 -1.51 10.62
N MET A 94 -9.19 -0.69 10.40
CA MET A 94 -9.75 0.22 11.40
C MET A 94 -11.24 -0.04 11.57
N SER A 95 -11.72 0.01 12.82
CA SER A 95 -13.14 -0.16 13.09
C SER A 95 -13.98 0.92 12.37
N GLU A 96 -15.19 0.56 11.98
CA GLU A 96 -16.14 1.50 11.36
C GLU A 96 -16.35 2.74 12.24
N SER A 97 -16.45 2.55 13.56
CA SER A 97 -16.58 3.64 14.54
C SER A 97 -15.38 4.61 14.50
N PHE A 98 -14.15 4.10 14.34
CA PHE A 98 -12.96 4.93 14.21
C PHE A 98 -12.96 5.69 12.89
N GLN A 99 -13.33 5.03 11.78
CA GLN A 99 -13.42 5.66 10.47
C GLN A 99 -14.43 6.83 10.48
N VAL A 100 -15.63 6.61 11.03
CA VAL A 100 -16.67 7.65 11.17
C VAL A 100 -16.16 8.82 12.03
N ALA A 101 -15.55 8.53 13.18
CA ALA A 101 -14.98 9.56 14.05
C ALA A 101 -13.88 10.37 13.34
N ALA A 102 -13.01 9.71 12.58
CA ALA A 102 -11.96 10.37 11.81
C ALA A 102 -12.53 11.30 10.73
N VAL A 103 -13.59 10.89 10.02
CA VAL A 103 -14.29 11.75 9.04
C VAL A 103 -14.80 13.02 9.72
N ILE A 104 -15.52 12.85 10.84
CA ILE A 104 -16.09 13.95 11.62
C ILE A 104 -14.99 14.89 12.12
N GLU A 105 -13.87 14.35 12.58
CA GLU A 105 -12.74 15.15 13.03
C GLU A 105 -12.12 16.00 11.92
N LYS A 106 -12.14 15.50 10.68
CA LYS A 106 -11.51 16.12 9.53
C LYS A 106 -12.40 17.10 8.78
N LEU A 107 -13.68 17.25 9.17
CA LEU A 107 -14.62 18.18 8.55
C LEU A 107 -14.07 19.61 8.46
N PRO A 108 -14.48 20.39 7.44
CA PRO A 108 -13.97 21.74 7.24
C PRO A 108 -14.26 22.67 8.43
N PRO A 109 -13.46 23.71 8.66
CA PRO A 109 -13.68 24.65 9.77
C PRO A 109 -15.07 25.30 9.79
N LEU A 110 -15.68 25.55 8.63
CA LEU A 110 -17.05 26.09 8.54
C LEU A 110 -18.13 25.14 9.08
N TRP A 111 -17.80 23.86 9.27
CA TRP A 111 -18.72 22.82 9.75
C TRP A 111 -18.55 22.55 11.25
N LYS A 112 -17.89 23.46 12.00
CA LYS A 112 -17.60 23.29 13.43
C LYS A 112 -18.85 22.97 14.27
N ASP A 113 -19.95 23.67 14.05
CA ASP A 113 -21.18 23.47 14.83
C ASP A 113 -21.84 22.13 14.50
N PHE A 114 -21.84 21.75 13.22
CA PHE A 114 -22.33 20.44 12.78
C PHE A 114 -21.45 19.30 13.31
N LYS A 115 -20.13 19.48 13.30
CA LYS A 115 -19.17 18.56 13.92
C LYS A 115 -19.45 18.37 15.41
N ASN A 116 -19.71 19.46 16.16
CA ASN A 116 -20.07 19.38 17.57
C ASN A 116 -21.40 18.64 17.78
N TYR A 117 -22.40 18.92 16.95
CA TYR A 117 -23.67 18.21 16.98
C TYR A 117 -23.49 16.69 16.80
N LEU A 118 -22.69 16.26 15.81
CA LEU A 118 -22.45 14.84 15.56
C LEU A 118 -21.74 14.13 16.72
N LYS A 119 -20.85 14.81 17.44
CA LYS A 119 -20.16 14.23 18.61
C LYS A 119 -21.08 13.94 19.78
N HIS A 120 -22.16 14.71 19.91
CA HIS A 120 -23.10 14.61 21.02
C HIS A 120 -24.39 13.88 20.65
N LYS A 121 -24.54 13.49 19.38
CA LYS A 121 -25.67 12.70 18.91
C LYS A 121 -25.46 11.24 19.33
N ARG A 122 -26.36 10.76 20.22
CA ARG A 122 -26.46 9.35 20.61
C ARG A 122 -27.11 8.52 19.52
#